data_AF-A0AAU3UM00-F1
#
_entry.id   AF-A0AAU3UM00-F1
#
_cell.length_a   1.000
_cell.length_b   1.000
_cell.length_c   1.000
_cell.angle_alpha   90.00
_cell.angle_beta   90.00
_cell.angle_gamma   90.00
#
_symmetry.space_group_name_H-M   'P 1'
#
loop_
_entity.id
_entity.type
_entity.pdbx_description
1 polymer ?
#
loop_
_entity_poly.entity_id
_entity_poly.type
_entity_poly.pdbx_seq_one_letter_code
_entity_poly.pdbx_strand_id
1 'polypeptide(L)'
;MSTDEGLELETLLSEEDFEDDPRLIATHLCGPDEALEMVKAAQLLGLGVRLSNRIRPDEEDAESATEEWILDILETPPVVEGDE
;
A
#
# COMPACT_ATOMS: atom_id res chain seq x y z
N MET A 1 -8.24 -34.25 -12.51
CA MET A 1 -8.39 -33.76 -11.13
C MET A 1 -7.61 -32.46 -11.08
N SER A 2 -8.31 -31.33 -11.12
CA SER A 2 -7.75 -29.98 -11.33
C SER A 2 -8.63 -29.00 -10.57
N THR A 3 -8.61 -29.11 -9.24
CA THR A 3 -9.51 -28.35 -8.36
C THR A 3 -8.82 -27.95 -7.05
N ASP A 4 -7.49 -28.08 -6.97
CA ASP A 4 -6.75 -27.83 -5.73
C ASP A 4 -6.32 -26.35 -5.62
N GLU A 5 -5.81 -25.75 -6.71
CA GLU A 5 -5.34 -24.36 -6.71
C GLU A 5 -6.46 -23.30 -6.59
N GLY A 6 -7.68 -23.63 -7.00
CA GLY A 6 -8.83 -22.70 -6.90
C GLY A 6 -9.40 -22.60 -5.49
N LEU A 7 -9.32 -23.67 -4.71
CA LEU A 7 -9.82 -23.75 -3.34
C LEU A 7 -8.92 -22.97 -2.37
N GLU A 8 -7.60 -22.97 -2.59
CA GLU A 8 -6.67 -22.19 -1.78
C GLU A 8 -6.82 -20.68 -1.99
N LEU A 9 -7.11 -20.23 -3.22
CA LEU A 9 -7.33 -18.81 -3.52
C LEU A 9 -8.68 -18.32 -2.97
N GLU A 10 -9.75 -19.12 -3.08
CA GLU A 10 -11.05 -18.81 -2.47
C GLU A 10 -10.99 -18.81 -0.94
N THR A 11 -10.14 -19.65 -0.34
CA THR A 11 -9.90 -19.68 1.11
C THR A 11 -9.02 -18.52 1.58
N LEU A 12 -8.05 -18.05 0.78
CA LEU A 12 -7.26 -16.84 1.07
C LEU A 12 -8.05 -15.54 0.85
N LEU A 13 -9.07 -15.59 -0.01
CA LEU A 13 -10.00 -14.48 -0.27
C LEU A 13 -11.27 -14.58 0.58
N SER A 14 -11.33 -15.50 1.55
CA SER A 14 -12.48 -15.59 2.45
C SER A 14 -12.67 -14.24 3.13
N GLU A 15 -13.85 -13.66 2.91
CA GLU A 15 -14.19 -12.26 3.20
C GLU A 15 -13.99 -11.88 4.68
N GLU A 16 -13.86 -12.86 5.59
CA GLU A 16 -13.72 -12.67 7.03
C GLU A 16 -12.40 -12.00 7.47
N ASP A 17 -11.31 -12.06 6.70
CA ASP A 17 -10.02 -11.42 7.07
C ASP A 17 -9.85 -10.00 6.49
N PHE A 18 -10.74 -9.54 5.60
CA PHE A 18 -10.65 -8.22 4.95
C PHE A 18 -11.65 -7.20 5.49
N GLU A 19 -12.61 -7.61 6.33
CA GLU A 19 -13.66 -6.69 6.82
C GLU A 19 -13.14 -5.64 7.82
N ASP A 20 -12.04 -5.91 8.54
CA ASP A 20 -11.48 -4.99 9.53
C ASP A 20 -10.39 -4.06 8.98
N ASP A 21 -9.85 -4.34 7.79
CA ASP A 21 -8.79 -3.55 7.18
C ASP A 21 -9.36 -2.44 6.28
N PRO A 22 -8.83 -1.20 6.31
CA PRO A 22 -9.35 -0.16 5.45
C PRO A 22 -9.24 -0.48 3.97
N ARG A 23 -10.35 -0.26 3.26
CA ARG A 23 -10.42 -0.50 1.82
C ARG A 23 -9.44 0.39 1.06
N LEU A 24 -8.62 -0.21 0.19
CA LEU A 24 -7.78 0.50 -0.77
C LEU A 24 -8.63 1.18 -1.85
N ILE A 25 -8.40 2.48 -2.04
CA ILE A 25 -9.01 3.31 -3.08
C ILE A 25 -8.09 3.39 -4.31
N ALA A 26 -6.82 3.73 -4.08
CA ALA A 26 -5.85 3.94 -5.15
C ALA A 26 -4.41 3.77 -4.65
N THR A 27 -3.51 3.38 -5.56
CA THR A 27 -2.07 3.31 -5.32
C THR A 27 -1.36 4.30 -6.24
N HIS A 28 -0.49 5.14 -5.67
CA HIS A 28 0.30 6.14 -6.37
C HIS A 28 1.80 5.84 -6.23
N LEU A 29 2.49 5.82 -7.37
CA LEU A 29 3.95 5.87 -7.44
C LEU A 29 4.37 7.33 -7.60
N CYS A 30 5.16 7.84 -6.68
CA CYS A 30 5.47 9.25 -6.60
C CYS A 30 6.86 9.50 -6.01
N GLY A 31 7.34 10.73 -6.17
CA GLY A 31 8.51 11.22 -5.47
C GLY A 31 8.20 11.63 -4.02
N PRO A 32 9.22 11.84 -3.18
CA PRO A 32 9.04 12.18 -1.76
C PRO A 32 8.20 13.45 -1.54
N ASP A 33 8.43 14.51 -2.33
CA ASP A 33 7.71 15.78 -2.19
C ASP A 33 6.22 15.64 -2.55
N GLU A 34 5.93 14.92 -3.62
CA GLU A 34 4.56 14.64 -4.05
C GLU A 34 3.84 13.72 -3.05
N ALA A 35 4.53 12.70 -2.51
CA ALA A 35 4.00 11.86 -1.45
C ALA A 35 3.56 12.68 -0.24
N LEU A 36 4.38 13.67 0.18
CA LEU A 36 4.06 14.55 1.29
C LEU A 36 2.79 15.38 1.04
N GLU A 37 2.63 15.90 -0.17
CA GLU A 37 1.43 16.66 -0.55
C GLU A 37 0.18 15.78 -0.57
N MET A 38 0.29 14.55 -1.10
CA MET A 38 -0.81 13.58 -1.10
C MET A 38 -1.20 13.13 0.29
N VAL A 39 -0.25 12.90 1.21
CA VAL A 39 -0.54 12.60 2.63
C VAL A 39 -1.34 13.74 3.26
N LYS A 40 -0.92 14.99 3.06
CA LYS A 40 -1.64 16.16 3.59
C LYS A 40 -3.05 16.26 3.02
N ALA A 41 -3.21 16.03 1.72
CA ALA A 41 -4.52 16.05 1.08
C ALA A 41 -5.44 14.95 1.62
N ALA A 42 -4.94 13.71 1.74
CA ALA A 42 -5.67 12.59 2.29
C ALA A 42 -6.13 12.87 3.73
N GLN A 43 -5.26 13.45 4.56
CA GLN A 43 -5.60 13.84 5.92
C GLN A 43 -6.74 14.87 5.96
N LEU A 44 -6.72 15.88 5.09
CA LEU A 44 -7.79 16.88 5.01
C LEU A 44 -9.14 16.28 4.57
N LEU A 45 -9.09 15.19 3.81
CA LEU A 45 -10.27 14.47 3.31
C LEU A 45 -10.76 13.37 4.26
N GLY A 46 -10.04 13.10 5.36
CA GLY A 46 -10.37 12.03 6.30
C GLY A 46 -10.07 10.62 5.76
N LEU A 47 -9.22 10.52 4.75
CA LEU A 47 -8.78 9.26 4.16
C LEU A 47 -7.59 8.68 4.93
N GLY A 48 -7.43 7.36 4.86
CA GLY A 48 -6.23 6.70 5.35
C GLY A 48 -5.11 6.71 4.31
N VAL A 49 -3.88 6.53 4.80
CA VAL A 49 -2.71 6.38 3.95
C VAL A 49 -1.84 5.26 4.48
N ARG A 50 -1.37 4.38 3.60
CA ARG A 50 -0.23 3.49 3.85
C ARG A 50 0.90 3.89 2.92
N LEU A 51 2.07 4.14 3.49
CA LEU A 51 3.22 4.66 2.77
C LEU A 51 4.36 3.65 2.87
N SER A 52 4.92 3.28 1.74
CA SER A 52 6.13 2.47 1.67
C SER A 52 7.14 3.10 0.73
N ASN A 53 8.40 2.79 0.96
CA ASN A 53 9.50 3.30 0.17
C ASN A 53 10.40 2.13 -0.26
N ARG A 54 10.99 2.24 -1.46
CA ARG A 54 12.09 1.38 -1.87
C ARG A 54 13.18 2.18 -2.57
N ILE A 55 14.41 1.72 -2.39
CA ILE A 55 15.57 2.22 -3.12
C ILE A 55 15.81 1.29 -4.31
N ARG A 56 15.72 1.81 -5.53
CA ARG A 56 16.01 1.08 -6.76
C ARG A 56 17.36 1.54 -7.32
N PRO A 57 18.36 0.65 -7.43
CA PRO A 57 19.61 0.96 -8.11
C PRO A 57 19.33 1.38 -9.56
N ASP A 58 20.06 2.36 -10.06
CA ASP A 58 19.98 2.73 -11.47
C ASP A 58 20.64 1.64 -12.34
N GLU A 59 20.02 1.31 -13.47
CA GLU A 59 20.49 0.25 -14.37
C GLU A 59 21.66 0.73 -15.26
N GLU A 60 21.77 2.04 -15.47
CA GLU A 60 22.77 2.69 -16.32
C GLU A 60 23.93 3.29 -15.50
N ASP A 61 23.71 3.62 -14.22
CA ASP A 61 24.71 4.16 -13.30
C ASP A 61 24.76 3.42 -11.95
N ALA A 62 25.76 2.55 -11.80
CA ALA A 62 25.97 1.75 -10.59
C ALA A 62 26.31 2.55 -9.32
N GLU A 63 26.63 3.85 -9.43
CA GLU A 63 26.87 4.74 -8.29
C GLU A 63 25.61 5.52 -7.88
N SER A 64 24.49 5.34 -8.59
CA SER A 64 23.24 6.04 -8.33
C SER A 64 22.07 5.10 -8.01
N ALA A 65 21.08 5.63 -7.30
CA ALA A 65 19.85 4.92 -6.97
C ALA A 65 18.70 5.92 -6.90
N THR A 66 17.52 5.49 -7.32
CA THR A 66 16.28 6.26 -7.22
C THR A 66 15.47 5.80 -6.01
N GLU A 67 15.02 6.76 -5.22
CA GLU A 67 14.06 6.54 -4.16
C GLU A 67 12.64 6.57 -4.76
N GLU A 68 11.90 5.47 -4.63
CA GLU A 68 10.52 5.34 -5.12
C GLU A 68 9.57 5.22 -3.94
N TRP A 69 8.57 6.11 -3.88
CA TRP A 69 7.52 6.09 -2.87
C TRP A 69 6.23 5.50 -3.44
N ILE A 70 5.64 4.59 -2.68
CA ILE A 70 4.36 3.95 -3.00
C ILE A 70 3.38 4.37 -1.91
N LEU A 71 2.33 5.07 -2.34
CA LEU A 71 1.33 5.64 -1.46
C LEU A 71 -0.04 5.03 -1.79
N ASP A 72 -0.53 4.23 -0.85
CA ASP A 72 -1.87 3.66 -0.89
C ASP A 72 -2.84 4.60 -0.16
N ILE A 73 -3.86 5.06 -0.88
CA ILE A 73 -4.98 5.84 -0.33
C ILE A 73 -6.06 4.86 0.11
N LEU A 74 -6.46 4.96 1.37
CA LEU A 74 -7.42 4.08 2.01
C LEU A 74 -8.70 4.84 2.38
N GLU A 75 -9.84 4.15 2.42
CA GLU A 75 -11.13 4.74 2.78
C GLU A 75 -11.15 5.28 4.21
N THR A 76 -10.43 4.64 5.12
CA THR A 76 -10.24 5.06 6.51
C THR A 76 -8.77 4.88 6.93
N PRO A 77 -8.30 5.58 7.97
CA PRO A 77 -6.96 5.38 8.52
C PRO A 77 -6.71 3.92 8.93
N PRO A 78 -5.53 3.35 8.62
CA PRO A 78 -5.16 2.01 9.06
C PRO A 78 -5.06 1.97 10.59
N VAL A 79 -5.68 0.95 11.18
CA VAL A 79 -5.56 0.66 12.61
C VAL A 79 -4.28 -0.16 12.80
N VAL A 80 -3.34 0.36 13.58
CA VAL A 80 -2.20 -0.43 14.04
C VAL A 80 -2.61 -1.02 15.37
N GLU A 81 -2.79 -2.34 15.43
CA GLU A 81 -2.89 -3.03 16.71
C GLU A 81 -1.59 -2.73 17.47
N GLY A 82 -1.71 -2.02 18.60
CA GLY A 82 -0.53 -1.66 19.39
C GLY A 82 0.11 -2.91 19.96
N ASP A 83 1.44 -2.99 19.92
CA ASP A 83 2.20 -4.01 20.65
C ASP A 83 1.81 -3.91 22.14
N GLU A 84 1.07 -4.90 22.66
CA GLU A 84 0.81 -5.08 24.09
C GLU A 84 2.08 -5.43 24.88
#